data_AF-H2CFV8-F1
#
_entry.id   AF-H2CFV8-F1
#
_cell.length_a   1.000
_cell.length_b   1.000
_cell.length_c   1.000
_cell.angle_alpha   90.00
_cell.angle_beta   90.00
_cell.angle_gamma   90.00
#
_symmetry.space_group_name_H-M   'P 1'
#
loop_
_entity.id
_entity.type
_entity.pdbx_description
1 polymer ?
#
loop_
_entity_poly.entity_id
_entity_poly.type
_entity_poly.pdbx_seq_one_letter_code
_entity_poly.pdbx_strand_id
1 'polypeptide(L)'
;MMALLRNDLLYWIARRTERWYAREWLAAGAVVLALLVVFAQLIFMLLPGKDDGTGEAPEIVAEMSFVEFQEPTETVQSETRDLSDEIIETDKPADEKPVNWANAVDPTMDFDQRFTARLQVESSADDYPASARRSNLGTVTAAVTLYISADGRIRDVRIRNLRTSSGNIDAFRGDFVQAVRKIFLTKSRLISSPYKSGGEAKDFTWDTTITFTLQ
;
A
#
# COMPACT_ATOMS: atom_id res chain seq x y z
N MET A 1 -7.91 50.42 5.71
CA MET A 1 -6.85 50.81 6.67
C MET A 1 -5.94 49.65 7.12
N MET A 2 -6.36 48.38 7.06
CA MET A 2 -5.51 47.22 7.41
C MET A 2 -4.42 46.85 6.36
N ALA A 3 -4.62 47.16 5.08
CA ALA A 3 -3.67 46.78 4.02
C ALA A 3 -2.36 47.59 4.04
N LEU A 4 -2.40 48.85 4.49
CA LEU A 4 -1.23 49.73 4.59
C LEU A 4 -0.29 49.28 5.73
N LEU A 5 -0.85 48.91 6.89
CA LEU A 5 -0.08 48.43 8.05
C LEU A 5 0.67 47.12 7.79
N ARG A 6 0.12 46.23 6.95
CA ARG A 6 0.74 44.94 6.62
C ARG A 6 1.96 45.10 5.70
N ASN A 7 1.93 46.09 4.80
CA ASN A 7 3.05 46.36 3.91
C ASN A 7 4.23 47.00 4.66
N ASP A 8 3.98 47.92 5.60
CA ASP A 8 5.04 48.54 6.39
C ASP A 8 5.78 47.52 7.28
N LEU A 9 5.07 46.54 7.83
CA LEU A 9 5.67 45.47 8.62
C LEU A 9 6.63 44.60 7.79
N LEU A 10 6.21 44.18 6.59
CA LEU A 10 7.02 43.34 5.72
C LEU A 10 8.27 44.09 5.22
N TYR A 11 8.12 45.38 4.88
CA TYR A 11 9.24 46.24 4.50
C TYR A 11 10.21 46.48 5.66
N TRP A 12 9.68 46.64 6.88
CA TRP A 12 10.51 46.78 8.07
C TRP A 12 11.30 45.51 8.38
N ILE A 13 10.68 44.33 8.27
CA ILE A 13 11.34 43.02 8.46
C ILE A 13 12.45 42.84 7.40
N ALA A 14 12.13 43.09 6.12
CA ALA A 14 13.10 42.96 5.02
C ALA A 14 14.33 43.86 5.22
N ARG A 15 14.11 45.12 5.61
CA ARG A 15 15.22 46.07 5.89
C ARG A 15 16.04 45.67 7.11
N ARG A 16 15.43 45.01 8.09
CA ARG A 16 16.12 44.52 9.30
C ARG A 16 16.99 43.29 8.99
N THR A 17 16.51 42.38 8.15
CA THR A 17 17.20 41.13 7.80
C THR A 17 18.30 41.29 6.76
N GLU A 18 18.25 42.34 5.93
CA GLU A 18 19.34 42.69 4.99
C GLU A 18 20.69 42.98 5.69
N ARG A 19 20.66 43.35 6.98
CA ARG A 19 21.87 43.68 7.76
C ARG A 19 22.41 42.52 8.59
N TRP A 20 21.83 41.33 8.45
CA TRP A 20 22.20 40.17 9.27
C TRP A 20 23.41 39.46 8.69
N TYR A 21 24.39 39.16 9.54
CA TYR A 21 25.50 38.28 9.17
C TYR A 21 25.04 36.81 9.25
N ALA A 22 25.89 35.89 8.79
CA ALA A 22 25.57 34.46 8.71
C ALA A 22 25.16 33.86 10.07
N ARG A 23 25.67 34.40 11.18
CA ARG A 23 25.41 33.90 12.53
C ARG A 23 23.96 34.16 12.98
N GLU A 24 23.41 35.30 12.59
CA GLU A 24 22.05 35.72 12.91
C GLU A 24 21.04 34.93 12.08
N TRP A 25 21.36 34.62 10.82
CA TRP A 25 20.58 33.69 9.99
C TRP A 25 20.57 32.27 10.55
N LEU A 26 21.72 31.77 11.03
CA LEU A 26 21.80 30.46 11.68
C LEU A 26 21.00 30.42 12.98
N ALA A 27 21.08 31.47 13.81
CA ALA A 27 20.32 31.55 15.05
C ALA A 27 18.80 31.58 14.79
N ALA A 28 18.34 32.38 13.82
CA ALA A 28 16.93 32.41 13.46
C ALA A 28 16.46 31.07 12.85
N GLY A 29 17.29 30.43 12.02
CA GLY A 29 17.01 29.09 11.50
C GLY A 29 16.86 28.06 12.62
N ALA A 30 17.74 28.09 13.63
CA ALA A 30 17.65 27.20 14.78
C ALA A 30 16.38 27.43 15.61
N VAL A 31 15.98 28.70 15.80
CA VAL A 31 14.73 29.05 16.51
C VAL A 31 13.50 28.56 15.73
N VAL A 32 13.47 28.75 14.41
CA VAL A 32 12.38 28.25 13.57
C VAL A 32 12.31 26.72 13.62
N LEU A 33 13.45 26.04 13.56
CA LEU A 33 13.52 24.58 13.64
C LEU A 33 13.02 24.07 15.01
N ALA A 34 13.40 24.72 16.11
CA ALA A 34 12.89 24.38 17.44
C ALA A 34 11.37 24.57 17.53
N LEU A 35 10.82 25.65 16.96
CA LEU A 35 9.38 25.86 16.90
C LEU A 35 8.66 24.77 16.08
N LEU A 36 9.23 24.36 14.94
CA LEU A 36 8.68 23.29 14.12
C LEU A 36 8.65 21.95 14.86
N VAL A 37 9.69 21.63 15.63
CA VAL A 37 9.74 20.39 16.46
C VAL A 37 8.62 20.41 17.51
N VAL A 38 8.46 21.52 18.23
CA VAL A 38 7.38 21.66 19.23
C VAL A 38 6.00 21.54 18.56
N PHE A 39 5.83 22.14 17.39
CA PHE A 39 4.56 22.08 16.65
C PHE A 39 4.25 20.67 16.16
N ALA A 40 5.26 19.94 15.66
CA ALA A 40 5.12 18.53 15.27
C ALA A 40 4.73 17.65 16.46
N GLN A 41 5.32 17.89 17.63
CA GLN A 41 5.00 17.16 18.86
C GLN A 41 3.56 17.44 19.32
N LEU A 42 3.11 18.69 19.25
CA LEU A 42 1.72 19.06 19.56
C LEU A 42 0.73 18.39 18.60
N ILE A 43 1.03 18.38 17.30
CA ILE A 43 0.20 17.68 16.30
C ILE A 43 0.11 16.18 16.64
N PHE A 44 1.24 15.54 16.97
CA PHE A 44 1.26 14.13 17.35
C PHE A 44 0.42 13.85 18.61
N MET A 45 0.43 14.77 19.57
CA MET A 45 -0.34 14.66 20.82
C MET A 45 -1.85 14.90 20.62
N LEU A 46 -2.24 15.59 19.55
CA LEU A 46 -3.63 15.86 19.16
C LEU A 46 -4.24 14.78 18.26
N LEU A 47 -3.43 13.84 17.76
CA LEU A 47 -3.90 12.66 17.03
C LEU A 47 -4.40 11.60 18.03
N PRO A 48 -5.71 11.28 18.07
CA PRO A 48 -6.21 10.24 18.95
C PRO A 48 -5.77 8.87 18.40
N GLY A 49 -5.16 8.06 19.28
CA GLY A 49 -4.92 6.64 19.02
C GLY A 49 -3.49 6.26 18.67
N LYS A 50 -2.52 6.60 19.52
CA LYS A 50 -1.34 5.76 19.67
C LYS A 50 -1.27 5.28 21.11
N ASP A 51 -1.90 4.13 21.34
CA ASP A 51 -1.71 3.37 22.57
C ASP A 51 -0.23 2.94 22.61
N ASP A 52 0.50 3.57 23.52
CA ASP A 52 1.88 3.23 23.80
C ASP A 52 1.88 1.91 24.57
N GLY A 53 2.24 0.84 23.85
CA GLY A 53 2.20 -0.54 24.33
C GLY A 53 3.08 -0.80 25.55
N THR A 54 2.48 -0.70 26.73
CA THR A 54 2.94 -1.36 27.96
C THR A 54 1.74 -1.93 28.69
N GLY A 55 1.54 -3.24 28.57
CA GLY A 55 0.46 -3.96 29.24
C GLY A 55 0.41 -5.43 28.82
N GLU A 56 1.16 -6.25 29.56
CA GLU A 56 0.93 -7.67 29.87
C GLU A 56 0.47 -8.63 28.75
N ALA A 57 1.32 -9.60 28.44
CA ALA A 57 0.96 -10.79 27.66
C ALA A 57 -0.06 -11.65 28.42
N PRO A 58 -1.17 -12.09 27.81
CA PRO A 58 -1.96 -13.16 28.39
C PRO A 58 -1.35 -14.52 28.03
N GLU A 59 -1.01 -15.27 29.06
CA GLU A 59 -0.72 -16.70 29.02
C GLU A 59 -2.02 -17.44 28.61
N ILE A 60 -2.08 -17.93 27.37
CA ILE A 60 -3.21 -18.76 26.91
C ILE A 60 -2.85 -20.22 27.14
N VAL A 61 -3.38 -20.78 28.23
CA VAL A 61 -3.47 -22.23 28.45
C VAL A 61 -4.47 -22.79 27.43
N ALA A 62 -3.98 -23.50 26.41
CA ALA A 62 -4.83 -24.22 25.48
C ALA A 62 -5.11 -25.63 26.03
N GLU A 63 -6.28 -25.81 26.62
CA GLU A 63 -6.86 -27.14 26.84
C GLU A 63 -7.14 -27.79 25.48
N MET A 64 -6.51 -28.94 25.23
CA MET A 64 -6.71 -29.74 24.02
C MET A 64 -8.04 -30.48 24.11
N SER A 65 -9.03 -30.12 23.30
CA SER A 65 -10.18 -30.98 23.03
C SER A 65 -9.97 -31.70 21.68
N PHE A 66 -9.89 -33.03 21.77
CA PHE A 66 -9.77 -33.93 20.62
C PHE A 66 -11.17 -34.10 20.01
N VAL A 67 -11.34 -33.75 18.74
CA VAL A 67 -12.54 -34.14 17.97
C VAL A 67 -12.09 -35.15 16.92
N GLU A 68 -12.64 -36.36 17.06
CA GLU A 68 -12.41 -37.53 16.21
C GLU A 68 -12.86 -37.25 14.76
N PHE A 69 -11.99 -37.53 13.80
CA PHE A 69 -12.26 -37.40 12.38
C PHE A 69 -13.29 -38.46 11.94
N GLN A 70 -14.39 -38.02 11.34
CA GLN A 70 -15.16 -38.84 10.42
C GLN A 70 -14.78 -38.47 8.99
N GLU A 71 -14.28 -39.42 8.22
CA GLU A 71 -13.99 -39.28 6.78
C GLU A 71 -15.31 -39.10 6.01
N PRO A 72 -15.47 -38.05 5.19
CA PRO A 72 -16.53 -38.02 4.21
C PRO A 72 -16.07 -38.68 2.91
N THR A 73 -16.78 -39.76 2.59
CA THR A 73 -16.82 -40.52 1.35
C THR A 73 -16.60 -39.68 0.09
N GLU A 74 -15.65 -40.11 -0.74
CA GLU A 74 -15.43 -39.63 -2.10
C GLU A 74 -16.72 -39.73 -2.92
N THR A 75 -17.12 -38.62 -3.57
CA THR A 75 -17.72 -38.55 -4.93
C THR A 75 -18.51 -37.24 -5.14
N VAL A 76 -17.91 -36.05 -5.05
CA VAL A 76 -18.42 -34.84 -5.75
C VAL A 76 -17.27 -33.83 -5.92
N GLN A 77 -16.32 -34.07 -6.83
CA GLN A 77 -15.24 -33.08 -7.07
C GLN A 77 -14.87 -32.87 -8.54
N SER A 78 -15.52 -33.56 -9.48
CA SER A 78 -15.17 -33.45 -10.91
C SER A 78 -15.95 -32.37 -11.66
N GLU A 79 -17.17 -32.00 -11.23
CA GLU A 79 -18.02 -31.08 -12.02
C GLU A 79 -17.90 -29.59 -11.63
N THR A 80 -17.29 -29.25 -10.49
CA THR A 80 -17.17 -27.84 -10.05
C THR A 80 -15.94 -27.13 -10.61
N ARG A 81 -15.02 -27.87 -11.24
CA ARG A 81 -13.74 -27.32 -11.71
C ARG A 81 -13.87 -26.60 -13.05
N ASP A 82 -14.70 -27.11 -13.95
CA ASP A 82 -14.84 -26.54 -15.30
C ASP A 82 -15.62 -25.20 -15.34
N LEU A 83 -16.51 -24.95 -14.37
CA LEU A 83 -17.24 -23.67 -14.28
C LEU A 83 -16.41 -22.55 -13.65
N SER A 84 -15.29 -22.87 -13.00
CA SER A 84 -14.44 -21.87 -12.34
C SER A 84 -13.52 -21.16 -13.32
N ASP A 85 -13.08 -21.87 -14.35
CA ASP A 85 -12.18 -21.35 -15.38
C ASP A 85 -12.94 -20.51 -16.45
N GLU A 86 -14.22 -20.81 -16.69
CA GLU A 86 -15.04 -20.10 -17.69
C GLU A 86 -15.50 -18.69 -17.24
N ILE A 87 -15.60 -18.43 -15.93
CA ILE A 87 -16.12 -17.14 -15.42
C ILE A 87 -15.06 -16.01 -15.50
N ILE A 88 -13.77 -16.33 -15.65
CA ILE A 88 -12.69 -15.31 -15.63
C ILE A 88 -12.38 -14.77 -17.04
N GLU A 89 -12.81 -15.45 -18.11
CA GLU A 89 -12.43 -15.10 -19.49
C GLU A 89 -13.37 -14.13 -20.21
N THR A 90 -14.57 -13.87 -19.69
CA THR A 90 -15.64 -13.20 -20.47
C THR A 90 -15.57 -11.67 -20.53
N ASP A 91 -14.75 -11.01 -19.72
CA ASP A 91 -14.78 -9.53 -19.57
C ASP A 91 -13.44 -8.82 -19.87
N LYS A 92 -12.62 -9.36 -20.78
CA LYS A 92 -11.53 -8.57 -21.37
C LYS A 92 -12.08 -7.71 -22.52
N PRO A 93 -12.06 -6.37 -22.43
CA PRO A 93 -12.47 -5.53 -23.56
C PRO A 93 -11.57 -5.84 -24.76
N ALA A 94 -12.19 -6.15 -25.90
CA ALA A 94 -11.52 -6.66 -27.11
C ALA A 94 -10.45 -5.73 -27.72
N ASP A 95 -10.32 -4.49 -27.24
CA ASP A 95 -9.37 -3.47 -27.71
C ASP A 95 -8.17 -3.23 -26.77
N GLU A 96 -8.03 -4.02 -25.70
CA GLU A 96 -6.95 -3.81 -24.75
C GLU A 96 -5.62 -4.36 -25.27
N LYS A 97 -4.72 -3.46 -25.69
CA LYS A 97 -3.35 -3.80 -26.13
C LYS A 97 -2.67 -4.76 -25.14
N PRO A 98 -1.92 -5.77 -25.59
CA PRO A 98 -1.24 -6.70 -24.69
C PRO A 98 -0.29 -5.94 -23.75
N VAL A 99 -0.22 -6.37 -22.48
CA VAL A 99 0.62 -5.75 -21.45
C VAL A 99 2.09 -5.94 -21.82
N ASN A 100 2.83 -4.83 -21.97
CA ASN A 100 4.24 -4.86 -22.33
C ASN A 100 5.11 -4.36 -21.17
N TRP A 101 5.46 -5.29 -20.28
CA TRP A 101 6.32 -5.04 -19.12
C TRP A 101 7.71 -4.46 -19.45
N ALA A 102 8.25 -4.72 -20.65
CA ALA A 102 9.58 -4.23 -21.03
C ALA A 102 9.60 -2.73 -21.34
N ASN A 103 8.46 -2.18 -21.75
CA ASN A 103 8.32 -0.77 -22.11
C ASN A 103 7.73 0.09 -20.98
N ALA A 104 7.30 -0.53 -19.88
CA ALA A 104 6.79 0.19 -18.72
C ALA A 104 7.94 0.88 -17.99
N VAL A 105 7.76 2.17 -17.71
CA VAL A 105 8.77 2.97 -17.00
C VAL A 105 8.77 2.60 -15.51
N ASP A 106 9.92 2.70 -14.85
CA ASP A 106 10.00 2.68 -13.39
C ASP A 106 10.16 4.13 -12.89
N PRO A 107 9.10 4.78 -12.36
CA PRO A 107 9.17 6.15 -11.90
C PRO A 107 10.09 6.35 -10.70
N THR A 108 10.47 5.27 -10.00
CA THR A 108 11.42 5.37 -8.87
C THR A 108 12.86 5.59 -9.34
N MET A 109 13.14 5.26 -10.60
CA MET A 109 14.42 5.48 -11.27
C MET A 109 14.48 6.84 -11.99
N ASP A 110 13.38 7.59 -12.03
CA ASP A 110 13.33 8.95 -12.56
C ASP A 110 13.81 9.94 -11.49
N PHE A 111 15.06 10.40 -11.63
CA PHE A 111 15.67 11.35 -10.70
C PHE A 111 15.20 12.79 -10.90
N ASP A 112 14.66 13.11 -12.08
CA ASP A 112 14.20 14.46 -12.43
C ASP A 112 12.80 14.73 -11.87
N GLN A 113 12.00 13.66 -11.70
CA GLN A 113 10.65 13.75 -11.15
C GLN A 113 10.43 12.76 -10.00
N ARG A 114 10.19 13.30 -8.81
CA ARG A 114 9.73 12.48 -7.67
C ARG A 114 8.26 12.09 -7.86
N PHE A 115 8.03 10.87 -8.35
CA PHE A 115 6.70 10.28 -8.44
C PHE A 115 6.43 9.31 -7.29
N THR A 116 5.20 9.28 -6.80
CA THR A 116 4.75 8.28 -5.82
C THR A 116 3.31 7.90 -6.11
N ALA A 117 3.11 6.64 -6.51
CA ALA A 117 1.77 6.13 -6.75
C ALA A 117 1.03 5.97 -5.42
N ARG A 118 -0.21 6.46 -5.36
CA ARG A 118 -1.13 6.21 -4.25
C ARG A 118 -2.23 5.30 -4.72
N LEU A 119 -2.39 4.17 -4.04
CA LEU A 119 -3.38 3.15 -4.35
C LEU A 119 -4.43 3.13 -3.24
N GLN A 120 -5.69 3.09 -3.62
CA GLN A 120 -6.77 2.71 -2.73
C GLN A 120 -7.07 1.24 -2.99
N VAL A 121 -7.09 0.43 -1.92
CA VAL A 121 -7.35 -1.01 -1.97
C VAL A 121 -8.55 -1.28 -1.07
N GLU A 122 -9.59 -1.89 -1.64
CA GLU A 122 -10.78 -2.31 -0.91
C GLU A 122 -10.64 -3.79 -0.54
N SER A 123 -10.02 -4.09 0.60
CA SER A 123 -9.85 -5.45 1.11
C SER A 123 -10.98 -5.84 2.08
N SER A 124 -11.48 -7.08 1.97
CA SER A 124 -12.42 -7.67 2.93
C SER A 124 -11.84 -8.93 3.58
N ALA A 125 -12.47 -9.40 4.67
CA ALA A 125 -12.06 -10.64 5.34
C ALA A 125 -12.08 -11.85 4.39
N ASP A 126 -13.01 -11.86 3.42
CA ASP A 126 -13.17 -12.90 2.40
C ASP A 126 -12.02 -12.98 1.40
N ASP A 127 -11.16 -11.95 1.33
CA ASP A 127 -9.99 -11.97 0.47
C ASP A 127 -8.86 -12.86 1.02
N TYR A 128 -8.92 -13.25 2.30
CA TYR A 128 -8.01 -14.23 2.87
C TYR A 128 -8.38 -15.66 2.39
N PRO A 129 -7.47 -16.43 1.79
CA PRO A 129 -7.77 -17.77 1.29
C PRO A 129 -8.36 -18.71 2.35
N ALA A 130 -9.50 -19.34 2.04
CA ALA A 130 -10.21 -20.20 2.99
C ALA A 130 -9.38 -21.43 3.43
N SER A 131 -8.56 -21.97 2.54
CA SER A 131 -7.62 -23.07 2.81
C SER A 131 -6.59 -22.70 3.89
N ALA A 132 -5.96 -21.54 3.74
CA ALA A 132 -5.00 -21.00 4.70
C ALA A 132 -5.68 -20.58 6.02
N ARG A 133 -6.94 -20.11 5.96
CA ARG A 133 -7.74 -19.77 7.13
C ARG A 133 -7.99 -20.99 8.01
N ARG A 134 -8.40 -22.12 7.42
CA ARG A 134 -8.61 -23.40 8.13
C ARG A 134 -7.33 -23.94 8.76
N SER A 135 -6.19 -23.65 8.14
CA SER A 135 -4.87 -24.10 8.60
C SER A 135 -4.20 -23.15 9.58
N ASN A 136 -4.88 -22.06 9.98
CA ASN A 136 -4.38 -21.03 10.89
C ASN A 136 -2.97 -20.51 10.52
N LEU A 137 -2.74 -20.25 9.23
CA LEU A 137 -1.41 -19.86 8.72
C LEU A 137 -0.93 -18.50 9.29
N GLY A 138 -1.83 -17.67 9.80
CA GLY A 138 -1.52 -16.37 10.38
C GLY A 138 -1.31 -15.28 9.33
N THR A 139 -0.41 -14.34 9.63
CA THR A 139 -0.18 -13.14 8.79
C THR A 139 0.73 -13.44 7.61
N VAL A 140 0.27 -13.09 6.40
CA VAL A 140 1.04 -13.27 5.15
C VAL A 140 1.27 -11.91 4.49
N THR A 141 2.51 -11.59 4.17
CA THR A 141 2.87 -10.38 3.41
C THR A 141 3.28 -10.76 1.99
N ALA A 142 2.65 -10.15 1.00
CA ALA A 142 3.01 -10.26 -0.41
C ALA A 142 3.70 -8.97 -0.89
N ALA A 143 4.91 -9.10 -1.42
CA ALA A 143 5.58 -8.04 -2.17
C ALA A 143 5.26 -8.21 -3.65
N VAL A 144 4.76 -7.16 -4.29
CA VAL A 144 4.27 -7.20 -5.66
C VAL A 144 4.83 -6.04 -6.48
N THR A 145 4.86 -6.24 -7.78
CA THR A 145 5.07 -5.19 -8.78
C THR A 145 3.82 -5.12 -9.64
N LEU A 146 3.22 -3.94 -9.72
CA LEU A 146 2.03 -3.68 -10.50
C LEU A 146 2.42 -3.11 -11.85
N TYR A 147 1.67 -3.47 -12.89
CA TYR A 147 1.67 -2.76 -14.16
C TYR A 147 0.49 -1.79 -14.17
N ILE A 148 0.77 -0.51 -14.32
CA ILE A 148 -0.25 0.55 -14.35
C ILE A 148 -0.15 1.24 -15.70
N SER A 149 -1.24 1.22 -16.47
CA SER A 149 -1.28 1.89 -17.76
C SER A 149 -1.36 3.42 -17.62
N ALA A 150 -1.11 4.11 -18.72
CA ALA A 150 -1.12 5.58 -18.80
C ALA A 150 -2.46 6.21 -18.39
N ASP A 151 -3.56 5.46 -18.43
CA ASP A 151 -4.89 5.86 -17.96
C ASP A 151 -5.10 5.64 -16.44
N GLY A 152 -4.11 5.08 -15.74
CA GLY A 152 -4.14 4.81 -14.31
C GLY A 152 -4.77 3.47 -13.92
N ARG A 153 -5.16 2.62 -14.89
CA ARG A 153 -5.69 1.28 -14.61
C ARG A 153 -4.56 0.30 -14.28
N ILE A 154 -4.80 -0.57 -13.31
CA ILE A 154 -3.89 -1.69 -13.03
C ILE A 154 -4.24 -2.82 -13.99
N ARG A 155 -3.31 -3.21 -14.85
CA ARG A 155 -3.57 -4.20 -15.92
C ARG A 155 -2.97 -5.57 -15.65
N ASP A 156 -1.88 -5.63 -14.87
CA ASP A 156 -1.24 -6.89 -14.52
C ASP A 156 -0.46 -6.77 -13.20
N VAL A 157 -0.18 -7.92 -12.59
CA VAL A 157 0.42 -8.04 -11.26
C VAL A 157 1.45 -9.17 -11.25
N ARG A 158 2.69 -8.83 -10.88
CA ARG A 158 3.77 -9.80 -10.63
C ARG A 158 4.05 -9.90 -9.15
N ILE A 159 3.94 -11.11 -8.60
CA ILE A 159 4.27 -11.40 -7.21
C ILE A 159 5.78 -11.64 -7.15
N ARG A 160 6.50 -10.84 -6.37
CA ARG A 160 7.95 -10.97 -6.18
C ARG A 160 8.28 -11.91 -5.03
N ASN A 161 7.58 -11.74 -3.92
CA ASN A 161 7.82 -12.53 -2.73
C ASN A 161 6.53 -12.71 -1.92
N LEU A 162 6.39 -13.86 -1.28
CA LEU A 162 5.37 -14.17 -0.30
C LEU A 162 6.07 -14.67 0.95
N ARG A 163 5.79 -14.03 2.09
CA ARG A 163 6.37 -14.40 3.37
C ARG A 163 5.29 -14.51 4.44
N THR A 164 5.49 -15.45 5.34
CA THR A 164 4.68 -15.61 6.55
C THR A 164 5.63 -15.67 7.75
N SER A 165 5.17 -15.22 8.91
CA SER A 165 5.87 -15.44 10.18
C SER A 165 5.56 -16.81 10.78
N SER A 166 4.56 -17.52 10.25
CA SER A 166 4.01 -18.75 10.81
C SER A 166 3.68 -19.77 9.73
N GLY A 167 4.07 -21.03 9.97
CA GLY A 167 3.73 -22.17 9.10
C GLY A 167 4.46 -22.20 7.75
N ASN A 168 3.99 -23.10 6.89
CA ASN A 168 4.56 -23.32 5.55
C ASN A 168 3.72 -22.60 4.49
N ILE A 169 4.21 -21.47 3.97
CA ILE A 169 3.55 -20.69 2.92
C ILE A 169 3.49 -21.42 1.58
N ASP A 170 4.42 -22.35 1.30
CA ASP A 170 4.52 -22.99 0.00
C ASP A 170 3.28 -23.83 -0.33
N ALA A 171 2.63 -24.41 0.68
CA ALA A 171 1.39 -25.16 0.51
C ALA A 171 0.20 -24.30 0.06
N PHE A 172 0.22 -22.99 0.32
CA PHE A 172 -0.88 -22.06 0.02
C PHE A 172 -0.50 -20.99 -1.00
N ARG A 173 0.70 -21.09 -1.59
CA ARG A 173 1.27 -20.06 -2.47
C ARG A 173 0.35 -19.75 -3.65
N GLY A 174 -0.25 -20.77 -4.27
CA GLY A 174 -1.17 -20.60 -5.39
C GLY A 174 -2.39 -19.76 -5.02
N ASP A 175 -3.00 -20.06 -3.87
CA ASP A 175 -4.20 -19.37 -3.41
C ASP A 175 -3.93 -17.90 -3.09
N PHE A 176 -2.80 -17.60 -2.43
CA PHE A 176 -2.41 -16.21 -2.18
C PHE A 176 -2.06 -15.46 -3.46
N VAL A 177 -1.44 -16.11 -4.44
CA VAL A 177 -1.17 -15.48 -5.75
C VAL A 177 -2.49 -15.09 -6.44
N GLN A 178 -3.49 -15.97 -6.42
CA GLN A 178 -4.81 -15.67 -6.99
C GLN A 178 -5.54 -14.55 -6.23
N ALA A 179 -5.53 -14.60 -4.89
CA ALA A 179 -6.13 -13.57 -4.06
C ALA A 179 -5.51 -12.19 -4.29
N VAL A 180 -4.17 -12.10 -4.32
CA VAL A 180 -3.44 -10.87 -4.62
C VAL A 180 -3.82 -10.32 -5.99
N ARG A 181 -3.85 -11.16 -7.02
CA ARG A 181 -4.25 -10.75 -8.37
C ARG A 181 -5.69 -10.21 -8.39
N LYS A 182 -6.62 -10.92 -7.76
CA LYS A 182 -8.02 -10.50 -7.66
C LYS A 182 -8.14 -9.12 -7.00
N ILE A 183 -7.47 -8.89 -5.87
CA ILE A 183 -7.52 -7.62 -5.15
C ILE A 183 -6.99 -6.47 -6.01
N PHE A 184 -5.82 -6.64 -6.63
CA PHE A 184 -5.21 -5.55 -7.38
C PHE A 184 -5.88 -5.27 -8.74
N LEU A 185 -6.46 -6.28 -9.37
CA LEU A 185 -7.12 -6.10 -10.68
C LEU A 185 -8.57 -5.64 -10.56
N THR A 186 -9.27 -5.98 -9.47
CA THR A 186 -10.72 -5.71 -9.35
C THR A 186 -11.10 -4.79 -8.20
N LYS A 187 -10.32 -4.76 -7.12
CA LYS A 187 -10.64 -4.02 -5.89
C LYS A 187 -9.64 -2.90 -5.58
N SER A 188 -8.76 -2.58 -6.52
CA SER A 188 -7.74 -1.56 -6.34
C SER A 188 -7.80 -0.53 -7.43
N ARG A 189 -7.55 0.73 -7.07
CA ARG A 189 -7.49 1.84 -8.02
C ARG A 189 -6.38 2.81 -7.67
N LEU A 190 -5.78 3.39 -8.70
CA LEU A 190 -4.88 4.52 -8.56
C LEU A 190 -5.69 5.76 -8.19
N ILE A 191 -5.32 6.40 -7.08
CA ILE A 191 -5.93 7.67 -6.64
C ILE A 191 -5.03 8.87 -6.90
N SER A 192 -3.73 8.65 -7.12
CA SER A 192 -2.84 9.70 -7.64
C SER A 192 -3.04 9.89 -9.14
N SER A 193 -2.63 11.04 -9.67
CA SER A 193 -2.55 11.21 -11.12
C SER A 193 -1.61 10.17 -11.75
N PRO A 194 -1.89 9.69 -12.98
CA PRO A 194 -0.98 8.81 -13.70
C PRO A 194 0.40 9.42 -13.89
N TYR A 195 1.42 8.58 -13.96
CA TYR A 195 2.79 9.03 -14.21
C TYR A 195 2.91 9.65 -15.60
N LYS A 196 3.67 10.74 -15.68
CA LYS A 196 3.95 11.45 -16.92
C LYS A 196 5.45 11.64 -17.06
N SER A 197 5.98 11.41 -18.25
CA SER A 197 7.37 11.71 -18.59
C SER A 197 7.37 12.58 -19.84
N GLY A 198 8.08 13.71 -19.81
CA GLY A 198 8.08 14.68 -20.91
C GLY A 198 6.70 15.28 -21.22
N GLY A 199 5.79 15.31 -20.23
CA GLY A 199 4.41 15.82 -20.40
C GLY A 199 3.39 14.78 -20.89
N GLU A 200 3.84 13.61 -21.35
CA GLU A 200 2.99 12.53 -21.80
C GLU A 200 2.75 11.48 -20.71
N ALA A 201 1.52 10.98 -20.59
CA ALA A 201 1.23 9.85 -19.72
C ALA A 201 1.88 8.58 -20.27
N LYS A 202 2.55 7.81 -19.41
CA LYS A 202 3.24 6.57 -19.77
C LYS A 202 2.76 5.43 -18.89
N ASP A 203 2.78 4.23 -19.46
CA ASP A 203 2.66 3.00 -18.69
C ASP A 203 3.87 2.87 -17.77
N PHE A 204 3.62 2.44 -16.53
CA PHE A 204 4.66 2.38 -15.51
C PHE A 204 4.48 1.18 -14.58
N THR A 205 5.59 0.78 -13.96
CA THR A 205 5.60 -0.23 -12.92
C THR A 205 5.62 0.41 -11.54
N TRP A 206 4.97 -0.23 -10.58
CA TRP A 206 4.99 0.24 -9.21
C TRP A 206 5.11 -0.90 -8.21
N ASP A 207 6.11 -0.79 -7.34
CA ASP A 207 6.36 -1.75 -6.29
C ASP A 207 5.54 -1.41 -5.04
N THR A 208 4.81 -2.41 -4.53
CA THR A 208 4.03 -2.26 -3.30
C THR A 208 3.98 -3.58 -2.52
N THR A 209 3.43 -3.51 -1.32
CA THR A 209 3.21 -4.66 -0.45
C THR A 209 1.78 -4.69 0.03
N ILE A 210 1.20 -5.89 0.12
CA ILE A 210 -0.09 -6.13 0.76
C ILE A 210 0.11 -7.15 1.89
N THR A 211 -0.57 -6.92 3.01
CA THR A 211 -0.55 -7.81 4.17
C THR A 211 -1.93 -8.38 4.40
N PHE A 212 -2.01 -9.70 4.43
CA PHE A 212 -3.18 -10.47 4.81
C PHE A 212 -3.08 -10.80 6.28
N THR A 213 -4.08 -10.37 7.06
CA THR A 213 -4.18 -10.69 8.48
C THR A 213 -5.40 -11.58 8.66
N LEU A 214 -5.21 -12.70 9.36
CA LEU A 214 -6.30 -13.55 9.81
C LEU A 214 -7.07 -12.78 10.89
N GLN A 215 -8.33 -12.46 10.63
CA GLN A 215 -9.24 -11.83 11.62
C GLN A 215 -9.96 -12.90 12.43
#